data_AF-A0AAU2RL51-F1
#
_entry.id   AF-A0AAU2RL51-F1
#
_cell.length_a   1.000
_cell.length_b   1.000
_cell.length_c   1.000
_cell.angle_alpha   90.00
_cell.angle_beta   90.00
_cell.angle_gamma   90.00
#
_symmetry.space_group_name_H-M   'P 1'
#
loop_
_entity.id
_entity.type
_entity.pdbx_description
1 polymer ?
#
loop_
_entity_poly.entity_id
_entity_poly.type
_entity_poly.pdbx_seq_one_letter_code
_entity_poly.pdbx_strand_id
1 'polypeptide(L)'
;MPMQAYQTWSVQSRPDTLVRSVCEKVGCPQWRNGWESVIDESTELGRSQALFIRRAGRTFREQRNGAGLTVFRFESGQRCFAEHRTRPELYLVRGGDYRGTVGRVRVHQNPADWVEHVQQHMAGLLDERDKG
;
A
#
# COMPACT_ATOMS: atom_id res chain seq x y z
N MET A 1 36.09 -14.46 2.54
CA MET A 1 35.30 -14.95 1.39
C MET A 1 35.45 -14.04 0.17
N PRO A 2 35.39 -14.59 -1.05
CA PRO A 2 35.44 -13.83 -2.30
C PRO A 2 34.20 -12.92 -2.45
N MET A 3 34.32 -11.83 -3.20
CA MET A 3 33.20 -10.89 -3.45
C MET A 3 31.97 -11.61 -4.04
N GLN A 4 32.19 -12.62 -4.88
CA GLN A 4 31.16 -13.39 -5.56
C GLN A 4 30.26 -14.18 -4.60
N ALA A 5 30.71 -14.42 -3.36
CA ALA A 5 29.91 -15.07 -2.33
C ALA A 5 28.88 -14.13 -1.68
N TYR A 6 29.04 -12.81 -1.82
CA TYR A 6 28.16 -11.83 -1.19
C TYR A 6 27.07 -11.34 -2.14
N GLN A 7 25.99 -10.83 -1.54
CA GLN A 7 24.89 -10.17 -2.23
C GLN A 7 24.56 -8.81 -1.57
N THR A 8 24.24 -7.83 -2.40
CA THR A 8 23.75 -6.51 -2.01
C THR A 8 22.25 -6.42 -2.27
N TRP A 9 21.51 -5.98 -1.27
CA TRP A 9 20.05 -5.99 -1.23
C TRP A 9 19.51 -4.56 -1.18
N SER A 10 18.51 -4.23 -1.98
CA SER A 10 17.93 -2.88 -1.96
C SER A 10 16.46 -2.87 -2.32
N VAL A 11 15.68 -2.05 -1.63
CA VAL A 11 14.31 -1.69 -2.02
C VAL A 11 14.36 -0.34 -2.72
N GLN A 12 13.80 -0.26 -3.91
CA GLN A 12 13.71 0.98 -4.69
C GLN A 12 12.27 1.27 -5.06
N SER A 13 11.97 2.50 -5.42
CA SER A 13 10.67 2.90 -5.95
C SER A 13 10.90 3.83 -7.14
N ARG A 14 10.15 3.64 -8.22
CA ARG A 14 10.24 4.56 -9.38
C ARG A 14 9.60 5.90 -9.02
N PRO A 15 10.35 7.02 -9.00
CA PRO A 15 9.83 8.30 -8.50
C PRO A 15 8.60 8.78 -9.29
N ASP A 16 8.53 8.53 -10.59
CA ASP A 16 7.50 9.15 -11.44
C ASP A 16 6.31 8.24 -11.77
N THR A 17 6.14 7.10 -11.08
CA THR A 17 5.06 6.15 -11.39
C THR A 17 4.12 5.98 -10.20
N LEU A 18 3.00 6.70 -10.23
CA LEU A 18 1.86 6.46 -9.35
C LEU A 18 0.85 5.56 -10.07
N VAL A 19 0.54 4.41 -9.49
CA VAL A 19 -0.49 3.49 -9.99
C VAL A 19 -1.74 3.56 -9.13
N ARG A 20 -2.92 3.39 -9.74
CA ARG A 20 -4.19 3.32 -9.01
C ARG A 20 -4.14 2.15 -8.02
N SER A 21 -4.66 2.38 -6.83
CA SER A 21 -4.68 1.37 -5.76
C SER A 21 -6.05 1.32 -5.06
N VAL A 22 -6.23 0.29 -4.24
CA VAL A 22 -7.46 0.08 -3.45
C VAL A 22 -7.25 0.55 -2.01
N CYS A 23 -8.34 0.92 -1.34
CA CYS A 23 -8.33 1.47 0.02
C CYS A 23 -7.59 0.58 1.03
N GLU A 24 -7.78 -0.73 0.93
CA GLU A 24 -7.10 -1.72 1.77
C GLU A 24 -5.57 -1.62 1.65
N LYS A 25 -5.05 -1.62 0.41
CA LYS A 25 -3.61 -1.58 0.13
C LYS A 25 -2.92 -0.31 0.61
N VAL A 26 -3.63 0.82 0.67
CA VAL A 26 -3.07 2.09 1.15
C VAL A 26 -3.30 2.34 2.63
N GLY A 27 -3.92 1.40 3.34
CA GLY A 27 -4.25 1.57 4.75
C GLY A 27 -5.23 2.72 5.01
N CYS A 28 -6.16 2.96 4.08
CA CYS A 28 -7.14 4.05 4.14
C CYS A 28 -7.90 4.05 5.48
N PRO A 29 -7.89 5.16 6.24
CA PRO A 29 -8.59 5.24 7.53
C PRO A 29 -10.10 5.01 7.41
N GLN A 30 -10.72 5.55 6.35
CA GLN A 30 -12.15 5.41 6.10
C GLN A 30 -12.55 3.96 5.81
N TRP A 31 -11.70 3.22 5.09
CA TRP A 31 -11.92 1.79 4.87
C TRP A 31 -11.74 1.01 6.18
N ARG A 32 -10.74 1.33 6.98
CA ARG A 32 -10.46 0.61 8.24
C ARG A 32 -11.52 0.85 9.31
N ASN A 33 -12.00 2.08 9.44
CA ASN A 33 -12.81 2.52 10.59
C ASN A 33 -14.25 2.92 10.22
N GLY A 34 -14.59 2.95 8.94
CA GLY A 34 -15.80 3.63 8.47
C GLY A 34 -15.62 5.16 8.47
N TRP A 35 -16.66 5.87 8.04
CA TRP A 35 -16.67 7.33 8.07
C TRP A 35 -18.08 7.89 8.05
N GLU A 36 -18.19 9.19 8.35
CA GLU A 36 -19.44 9.94 8.25
C GLU A 36 -19.29 11.07 7.24
N SER A 37 -20.32 11.31 6.44
CA SER A 37 -20.43 12.47 5.56
C SER A 37 -21.61 13.31 6.02
N VAL A 38 -21.31 14.51 6.55
CA VAL A 38 -22.31 15.46 7.04
C VAL A 38 -22.58 16.49 5.96
N ILE A 39 -23.82 16.56 5.47
CA ILE A 39 -24.22 17.31 4.29
C ILE A 39 -25.37 18.27 4.65
N ASP A 40 -25.23 19.52 4.23
CA ASP A 40 -26.30 20.52 4.29
C ASP A 40 -27.14 20.51 3.00
N GLU A 41 -28.23 19.75 3.01
CA GLU A 41 -29.19 19.68 1.88
C GLU A 41 -30.05 20.94 1.69
N SER A 42 -29.87 22.01 2.49
CA SER A 42 -30.50 23.30 2.19
C SER A 42 -29.83 24.00 0.99
N THR A 43 -28.58 23.66 0.71
CA THR A 43 -27.79 24.21 -0.39
C THR A 43 -27.91 23.38 -1.65
N GLU A 44 -27.75 24.00 -2.83
CA GLU A 44 -27.71 23.25 -4.10
C GLU A 44 -26.55 22.25 -4.14
N LEU A 45 -25.37 22.67 -3.68
CA LEU A 45 -24.19 21.79 -3.58
C LEU A 45 -24.48 20.59 -2.68
N GLY A 46 -25.03 20.79 -1.49
CA GLY A 46 -25.33 19.70 -0.57
C GLY A 46 -26.39 18.75 -1.10
N ARG A 47 -27.44 19.26 -1.77
CA ARG A 47 -28.41 18.40 -2.48
C ARG A 47 -27.72 17.53 -3.54
N SER A 48 -26.80 18.11 -4.32
CA SER A 48 -26.04 17.36 -5.32
C SER A 48 -25.14 16.28 -4.70
N GLN A 49 -24.48 16.57 -3.57
CA GLN A 49 -23.63 15.63 -2.84
C GLN A 49 -24.45 14.49 -2.21
N ALA A 50 -25.59 14.80 -1.58
CA ALA A 50 -26.49 13.80 -1.02
C ALA A 50 -27.05 12.87 -2.11
N LEU A 51 -27.46 13.42 -3.26
CA LEU A 51 -27.90 12.63 -4.41
C LEU A 51 -26.78 11.73 -4.97
N PHE A 52 -25.55 12.24 -5.04
CA PHE A 52 -24.39 11.45 -5.44
C PHE A 52 -24.15 10.28 -4.48
N ILE A 53 -24.15 10.53 -3.16
CA ILE A 53 -23.97 9.50 -2.14
C ILE A 53 -25.05 8.42 -2.24
N ARG A 54 -26.33 8.81 -2.32
CA ARG A 54 -27.47 7.88 -2.44
C ARG A 54 -27.39 7.00 -3.70
N ARG A 55 -26.71 7.46 -4.75
CA ARG A 55 -26.50 6.73 -6.02
C ARG A 55 -25.14 6.02 -6.12
N ALA A 56 -24.25 6.18 -5.14
CA ALA A 56 -22.88 5.68 -5.21
C ALA A 56 -22.74 4.15 -5.06
N GLY A 57 -23.83 3.41 -4.86
CA GLY A 57 -23.81 1.96 -4.70
C GLY A 57 -23.12 1.48 -3.42
N ARG A 58 -23.01 2.35 -2.42
CA ARG A 58 -22.40 2.06 -1.11
C ARG A 58 -23.47 1.80 -0.08
N THR A 59 -23.17 0.98 0.92
CA THR A 59 -24.06 0.75 2.07
C THR A 59 -23.86 1.88 3.07
N PHE A 60 -24.93 2.55 3.47
CA PHE A 60 -24.88 3.60 4.48
C PHE A 60 -26.15 3.62 5.32
N ARG A 61 -26.07 4.25 6.49
CA ARG A 61 -27.22 4.68 7.27
C ARG A 61 -27.37 6.19 7.12
N GLU A 62 -28.58 6.63 6.79
CA GLU A 62 -28.91 8.05 6.68
C GLU A 62 -29.65 8.49 7.94
N GLN A 63 -29.20 9.59 8.55
CA GLN A 63 -29.81 10.16 9.75
C GLN A 63 -29.75 11.69 9.70
N ARG A 64 -30.59 12.37 10.50
CA ARG A 64 -30.48 13.82 10.73
C ARG A 64 -29.81 14.07 12.07
N ASN A 65 -28.87 15.02 12.12
CA ASN A 65 -28.27 15.45 13.37
C ASN A 65 -29.09 16.57 14.04
N GLY A 66 -28.72 16.95 15.26
CA GLY A 66 -29.40 18.03 16.01
C GLY A 66 -29.32 19.41 15.37
N ALA A 67 -28.45 19.62 14.37
CA ALA A 67 -28.35 20.84 13.57
C ALA A 67 -29.17 20.78 12.27
N GLY A 68 -29.96 19.71 12.06
CA GLY A 68 -30.77 19.52 10.85
C GLY A 68 -29.99 19.04 9.62
N LEU A 69 -28.69 18.74 9.74
CA LEU A 69 -27.86 18.26 8.64
C LEU A 69 -28.08 16.75 8.40
N THR A 70 -27.93 16.31 7.16
CA THR A 70 -27.98 14.89 6.79
C THR A 70 -26.63 14.26 7.04
N VAL A 71 -26.60 13.18 7.82
CA VAL A 71 -25.40 12.40 8.09
C VAL A 71 -25.52 11.05 7.41
N PHE A 72 -24.60 10.76 6.51
CA PHE A 72 -24.43 9.45 5.89
C PHE A 72 -23.31 8.71 6.62
N ARG A 73 -23.66 7.65 7.36
CA ARG A 73 -22.69 6.82 8.07
C ARG A 73 -22.37 5.57 7.26
N PHE A 74 -21.09 5.39 6.97
CA PHE A 74 -20.56 4.26 6.21
C PHE A 74 -19.79 3.35 7.15
N GLU A 75 -20.09 2.05 7.07
CA GLU A 75 -19.36 1.02 7.81
C GLU A 75 -17.97 0.79 7.21
N SER A 76 -17.07 0.22 8.01
CA SER A 76 -15.74 -0.21 7.57
C SER A 76 -15.81 -1.28 6.46
N GLY A 77 -14.70 -1.50 5.77
CA GLY A 77 -14.58 -2.44 4.65
C GLY A 77 -15.05 -1.88 3.30
N GLN A 78 -15.69 -0.71 3.27
CA GLN A 78 -16.15 -0.09 2.03
C GLN A 78 -15.09 0.81 1.40
N ARG A 79 -15.01 0.85 0.06
CA ARG A 79 -14.13 1.82 -0.63
C ARG A 79 -14.53 3.25 -0.22
N CYS A 80 -13.59 4.16 -0.02
CA CYS A 80 -13.93 5.57 0.21
C CYS A 80 -14.23 6.29 -1.12
N PHE A 81 -14.59 7.57 -1.07
CA PHE A 81 -14.83 8.38 -2.27
C PHE A 81 -13.55 8.93 -2.91
N ALA A 82 -12.41 8.86 -2.22
CA ALA A 82 -11.14 9.34 -2.76
C ALA A 82 -10.50 8.34 -3.74
N GLU A 83 -9.80 8.86 -4.73
CA GLU A 83 -8.90 8.04 -5.54
C GLU A 83 -7.59 7.82 -4.80
N HIS A 84 -7.19 6.56 -4.63
CA HIS A 84 -5.92 6.20 -4.05
C HIS A 84 -4.90 5.81 -5.10
N ARG A 85 -3.65 6.23 -4.86
CA ARG A 85 -2.51 5.88 -5.70
C ARG A 85 -1.33 5.44 -4.83
N THR A 86 -0.58 4.46 -5.32
CA THR A 86 0.65 3.96 -4.68
C THR A 86 1.81 4.05 -5.64
N ARG A 87 3.03 4.11 -5.10
CA ARG A 87 4.25 3.93 -5.87
C ARG A 87 4.71 2.48 -5.66
N PRO A 88 4.82 1.66 -6.71
CA PRO A 88 5.23 0.27 -6.56
C PRO A 88 6.72 0.20 -6.20
N GLU A 89 7.03 -0.64 -5.21
CA GLU A 89 8.40 -0.95 -4.80
C GLU A 89 9.01 -2.02 -5.71
N LEU A 90 10.33 -1.96 -5.85
CA LEU A 90 11.18 -2.92 -6.56
C LEU A 90 12.13 -3.53 -5.55
N TYR A 91 12.06 -4.85 -5.39
CA TYR A 91 12.87 -5.62 -4.46
C TYR A 91 14.05 -6.23 -5.22
N LEU A 92 15.24 -5.65 -5.07
CA LEU A 92 16.42 -5.96 -5.88
C LEU A 92 17.45 -6.74 -5.09
N VAL A 93 18.12 -7.65 -5.78
CA VAL A 93 19.30 -8.38 -5.31
C VAL A 93 20.38 -8.30 -6.37
N ARG A 94 21.59 -7.90 -5.96
CA ARG A 94 22.76 -7.82 -6.83
C ARG A 94 23.88 -8.66 -6.24
N GLY A 95 24.60 -9.41 -7.07
CA GLY A 95 25.80 -10.09 -6.62
C GLY A 95 26.91 -9.10 -6.28
N GLY A 96 27.75 -9.45 -5.33
CA GLY A 96 28.84 -8.62 -4.84
C GLY A 96 28.50 -7.81 -3.59
N ASP A 97 29.49 -7.06 -3.14
CA ASP A 97 29.47 -6.27 -1.91
C ASP A 97 29.99 -4.84 -2.15
N TYR A 98 30.38 -4.13 -1.08
CA TYR A 98 30.92 -2.77 -1.15
C TYR A 98 32.15 -2.64 -2.05
N ARG A 99 32.84 -3.74 -2.40
CA ARG A 99 33.99 -3.74 -3.30
C ARG A 99 33.58 -3.66 -4.77
N GLY A 100 32.30 -3.92 -5.12
CA GLY A 100 31.82 -3.95 -6.50
C GLY A 100 30.68 -4.94 -6.77
N THR A 101 30.01 -4.76 -7.92
CA THR A 101 28.88 -5.59 -8.36
C THR A 101 29.34 -6.70 -9.30
N VAL A 102 28.78 -7.90 -9.14
CA VAL A 102 29.01 -9.05 -10.03
C VAL A 102 27.69 -9.71 -10.42
N GLY A 103 27.69 -10.37 -11.58
CA GLY A 103 26.55 -11.17 -12.04
C GLY A 103 25.31 -10.36 -12.44
N ARG A 104 24.16 -11.04 -12.48
CA ARG A 104 22.88 -10.46 -12.90
C ARG A 104 22.11 -9.88 -11.70
N VAL A 105 21.37 -8.81 -11.94
CA VAL A 105 20.41 -8.26 -10.98
C VAL A 105 19.15 -9.12 -10.98
N ARG A 106 18.74 -9.60 -9.82
CA ARG A 106 17.45 -10.28 -9.62
C ARG A 106 16.43 -9.28 -9.07
N VAL A 107 15.22 -9.34 -9.60
CA VAL A 107 14.07 -8.55 -9.12
C VAL A 107 13.03 -9.52 -8.59
N HIS A 108 12.60 -9.34 -7.35
CA HIS A 108 11.51 -10.09 -6.74
C HIS A 108 10.18 -9.36 -6.93
N GLN A 109 9.10 -10.14 -7.10
CA GLN A 109 7.77 -9.58 -7.37
C GLN A 109 7.05 -9.11 -6.10
N ASN A 110 7.42 -9.64 -4.93
CA ASN A 110 6.81 -9.33 -3.65
C ASN A 110 7.87 -9.30 -2.53
N PRO A 111 7.58 -8.65 -1.39
CA PRO A 111 8.55 -8.52 -0.30
C PRO A 111 8.80 -9.82 0.46
N ALA A 112 7.83 -10.74 0.52
CA ALA A 112 7.98 -11.99 1.28
C ALA A 112 9.06 -12.88 0.67
N ASP A 113 9.02 -13.10 -0.65
CA ASP A 113 10.04 -13.88 -1.38
C ASP A 113 11.42 -13.22 -1.27
N TRP A 114 11.47 -11.89 -1.25
CA TRP A 114 12.72 -11.15 -1.08
C TRP A 114 13.33 -11.37 0.30
N VAL A 115 12.52 -11.28 1.37
CA VAL A 115 12.96 -11.55 2.75
C VAL A 115 13.40 -13.01 2.91
N GLU A 116 12.63 -13.95 2.37
CA GLU A 116 13.00 -15.37 2.40
C GLU A 116 14.36 -15.61 1.73
N HIS A 117 14.58 -14.99 0.56
CA HIS A 117 15.87 -15.10 -0.13
C HIS A 117 17.02 -14.50 0.68
N VAL A 118 16.82 -13.37 1.35
CA VAL A 118 17.81 -12.79 2.28
C VAL A 118 18.15 -13.80 3.38
N GLN A 119 17.13 -14.38 4.02
CA GLN A 119 17.32 -15.31 5.13
C GLN A 119 18.07 -16.57 4.70
N GLN A 120 17.69 -17.17 3.58
CA GLN A 120 18.36 -18.33 3.01
C GLN A 120 19.82 -18.04 2.68
N HIS A 121 20.11 -16.88 2.07
CA HIS A 121 21.48 -16.49 1.74
C HIS A 121 22.34 -16.27 2.98
N MET A 122 21.81 -15.57 3.99
CA MET A 122 22.51 -15.30 5.25
C MET A 122 22.79 -16.59 6.03
N ALA A 123 21.83 -17.53 6.06
CA ALA A 123 22.04 -18.83 6.67
C ALA A 123 23.16 -19.61 5.97
N GLY A 124 23.15 -19.65 4.63
CA GLY A 124 24.22 -20.30 3.87
C GLY A 124 25.61 -19.69 4.12
N LEU A 125 25.71 -18.36 4.25
CA LEU A 125 26.99 -17.71 4.59
C LEU A 125 27.49 -18.08 5.99
N LEU A 126 26.59 -18.24 6.96
CA LEU A 126 26.93 -18.67 8.31
C LEU A 126 27.42 -20.12 8.30
N ASP A 127 26.70 -21.02 7.61
CA ASP A 127 27.09 -22.42 7.47
C ASP A 127 28.47 -22.57 6.83
N GLU A 128 28.76 -21.80 5.78
CA GLU A 128 30.07 -21.85 5.11
C GLU A 128 31.18 -21.27 5.99
N ARG A 129 30.90 -20.21 6.76
CA ARG A 129 31.87 -19.69 7.74
C ARG A 129 32.20 -20.72 8.82
N ASP A 130 31.19 -21.45 9.29
CA ASP A 130 31.36 -22.41 10.38
C ASP A 130 32.06 -23.70 9.92
N LYS A 131 32.08 -23.98 8.61
CA LYS A 131 32.81 -25.10 7.98
C LYS A 131 34.29 -24.82 7.71
N GLY A 132 34.71 -23.56 7.61
CA GLY A 132 36.11 -23.13 7.40
C GLY A 132 36.42 -22.70 5.97
#